data_AF-A0A931XM12-F1
#
_entry.id   AF-A0A931XM12-F1
#
_cell.length_a   1.000
_cell.length_b   1.000
_cell.length_c   1.000
_cell.angle_alpha   90.00
_cell.angle_beta   90.00
_cell.angle_gamma   90.00
#
_symmetry.space_group_name_H-M   'P 1'
#
loop_
_entity.id
_entity.type
_entity.pdbx_description
1 polymer ?
#
loop_
_entity_poly.entity_id
_entity_poly.type
_entity_poly.pdbx_seq_one_letter_code
_entity_poly.pdbx_strand_id
1 'polypeptide(L)'
;MPLLPDRLPWYVAGPLIGLLLIVMYSAANRTIGVSGSYLEVLGFLRRRPSPERWRVWFFGGIFAGALAATALRGGPALGLDYGTLSRALPLAALVPLLFLAGLLMGYGARW
;
A
#
# COMPACT_ATOMS: atom_id res chain seq x y z
N MET A 1 8.08 8.64 -23.69
CA MET A 1 7.56 7.28 -23.97
C MET A 1 7.41 6.59 -22.61
N PRO A 2 6.19 6.27 -22.14
CA PRO A 2 6.03 5.56 -20.87
C PRO A 2 6.68 4.17 -20.97
N LEU A 3 7.53 3.82 -20.00
CA LEU A 3 8.24 2.53 -19.97
C LEU A 3 7.35 1.40 -19.43
N LEU A 4 6.30 1.74 -18.68
CA LEU A 4 5.35 0.77 -18.12
C LEU A 4 3.95 0.93 -18.75
N PRO A 5 3.23 -0.19 -18.98
CA PRO A 5 1.86 -0.15 -19.45
C PRO A 5 0.89 0.39 -18.37
N ASP A 6 -0.23 0.96 -18.80
CA ASP A 6 -1.25 1.60 -17.93
C ASP A 6 -1.91 0.63 -16.94
N ARG A 7 -2.08 -0.63 -17.32
CA ARG A 7 -2.57 -1.68 -16.43
C ARG A 7 -1.78 -2.95 -16.67
N LEU A 8 -1.14 -3.46 -15.62
CA LEU A 8 -0.49 -4.75 -15.69
C LEU A 8 -1.57 -5.85 -15.67
N PRO A 9 -1.50 -6.86 -16.55
CA PRO A 9 -2.48 -7.95 -16.54
C PRO A 9 -2.49 -8.66 -15.19
N TRP A 10 -3.69 -9.01 -14.71
CA TRP A 10 -3.87 -9.62 -13.39
C TRP A 10 -3.11 -10.95 -13.25
N TYR A 11 -3.00 -11.72 -14.33
CA TYR A 11 -2.28 -12.99 -14.37
C TYR A 11 -0.75 -12.83 -14.33
N VAL A 12 -0.23 -11.61 -14.45
CA VAL A 12 1.20 -11.30 -14.22
C VAL A 12 1.36 -10.71 -12.82
N ALA A 13 0.53 -9.72 -12.47
CA ALA A 13 0.59 -9.05 -11.18
C ALA A 13 0.35 -10.00 -10.01
N GLY A 14 -0.67 -10.86 -10.11
CA GLY A 14 -1.05 -11.81 -9.05
C GLY A 14 0.08 -12.79 -8.72
N PRO A 15 0.60 -13.56 -9.69
CA PRO A 15 1.71 -14.47 -9.45
C PRO A 15 2.99 -13.78 -8.95
N LEU A 16 3.30 -12.57 -9.46
CA LEU A 16 4.47 -11.82 -9.00
C LEU A 16 4.33 -11.40 -7.53
N ILE A 17 3.14 -10.96 -7.10
CA ILE A 17 2.85 -10.69 -5.69
C ILE A 17 2.97 -11.98 -4.87
N GLY A 18 2.45 -13.11 -5.36
CA GLY A 18 2.59 -14.41 -4.69
C GLY A 18 4.05 -14.84 -4.52
N LEU A 19 4.87 -14.67 -5.55
CA LEU A 19 6.30 -14.96 -5.52
C LEU A 19 7.03 -14.05 -4.51
N LEU A 20 6.68 -12.77 -4.46
CA LEU A 20 7.20 -11.84 -3.46
C LEU A 20 6.90 -12.32 -2.03
N LEU A 21 5.67 -12.80 -1.77
CA LEU A 21 5.30 -13.37 -0.47
C LEU A 21 6.15 -14.60 -0.12
N ILE A 22 6.33 -15.52 -1.07
CA ILE A 22 7.15 -16.73 -0.88
C ILE A 22 8.60 -16.37 -0.60
N VAL A 23 9.19 -15.45 -1.37
CA VAL A 23 10.57 -14.99 -1.17
C VAL A 23 10.72 -14.34 0.19
N MET A 24 9.78 -13.48 0.59
CA MET A 24 9.87 -12.84 1.91
C MET A 24 9.72 -13.83 3.05
N TYR A 25 8.77 -14.76 2.94
CA TYR A 25 8.56 -15.78 3.95
C TYR A 25 9.75 -16.74 4.03
N SER A 26 10.28 -17.20 2.90
CA SER A 26 11.42 -18.13 2.87
C SER A 26 12.72 -17.48 3.34
N ALA A 27 13.01 -16.24 2.94
CA ALA A 27 14.27 -15.57 3.26
C ALA A 27 14.30 -14.91 4.64
N ALA A 28 13.19 -14.29 5.07
CA ALA A 28 13.13 -13.55 6.34
C ALA A 28 12.32 -14.26 7.43
N ASN A 29 11.60 -15.33 7.09
CA ASN A 29 10.63 -16.00 7.98
C ASN A 29 9.63 -15.02 8.63
N ARG A 30 9.29 -13.95 7.90
CA ARG A 30 8.33 -12.91 8.32
C ARG A 30 7.15 -12.89 7.37
N THR A 31 5.95 -12.75 7.95
CA THR A 31 4.75 -12.51 7.17
C THR A 31 4.67 -11.04 6.79
N ILE A 32 4.30 -10.77 5.53
CA ILE A 32 4.06 -9.41 5.06
C ILE A 32 2.69 -8.97 5.60
N GLY A 33 2.70 -8.02 6.53
CA GLY A 33 1.50 -7.47 7.13
C GLY A 33 1.53 -5.95 7.15
N VAL A 34 0.66 -5.32 6.35
CA VAL A 34 0.58 -3.86 6.22
C VAL A 34 0.06 -3.22 7.51
N SER A 35 -0.94 -3.80 8.16
CA SER A 35 -1.61 -3.19 9.32
C SER A 35 -0.68 -2.87 10.49
N GLY A 36 0.17 -3.82 10.90
CA GLY A 36 1.12 -3.55 11.97
C GLY A 36 2.35 -2.74 11.52
N SER A 37 2.59 -2.59 10.21
CA SER A 37 3.63 -1.66 9.74
C SER A 37 3.28 -0.20 10.04
N TYR A 38 1.99 0.16 10.01
CA TYR A 38 1.52 1.47 10.47
C TYR A 38 1.80 1.70 11.97
N LEU A 39 1.60 0.68 12.81
CA LEU A 39 1.87 0.78 14.25
C LEU A 39 3.36 0.94 14.52
N GLU A 40 4.21 0.22 13.80
CA GLU A 40 5.67 0.31 13.93
C GLU A 40 6.21 1.66 13.43
N VAL A 41 5.69 2.20 12.33
CA VAL A 41 6.04 3.54 11.85
C VAL A 41 5.61 4.61 12.87
N LEU A 42 4.42 4.48 13.46
CA LEU A 42 3.96 5.38 14.51
C LEU A 42 4.83 5.25 15.78
N GLY A 43 5.22 4.03 16.14
CA GLY A 43 6.14 3.74 17.24
C GLY A 43 7.51 4.39 17.02
N PHE A 44 8.06 4.27 15.82
CA PHE A 44 9.30 4.91 15.40
C PHE A 44 9.21 6.44 15.50
N LEU A 45 8.13 7.05 15.00
CA LEU A 45 7.91 8.49 15.05
C LEU A 45 7.77 9.00 16.50
N ARG A 46 7.17 8.19 17.39
CA ARG A 46 7.04 8.46 18.82
C ARG A 46 8.26 8.06 19.65
N ARG A 47 9.39 7.71 19.00
CA ARG A 47 10.63 7.22 19.63
C ARG A 47 10.42 6.08 20.63
N ARG A 48 9.39 5.26 20.43
CA ARG A 48 9.18 4.05 21.21
C ARG A 48 10.06 2.92 20.67
N PRO A 49 10.48 1.96 21.52
CA PRO A 49 11.17 0.77 21.04
C PRO A 49 10.28 0.07 19.99
N SER A 50 10.82 -0.03 18.78
CA SER A 50 10.22 -0.71 17.63
C SER A 50 10.79 -2.12 17.56
N PRO A 51 10.06 -3.15 18.01
CA PRO A 51 10.53 -4.53 17.97
C PRO A 51 10.67 -5.04 16.53
N GLU A 52 9.92 -4.50 15.57
CA GLU A 52 9.92 -4.95 14.18
C GLU A 52 10.37 -3.85 13.19
N ARG A 53 11.57 -3.29 13.38
CA ARG A 53 12.15 -2.23 12.52
C ARG A 53 12.09 -2.52 11.01
N TRP A 54 12.15 -3.79 10.61
CA TRP A 54 11.96 -4.21 9.21
C TRP A 54 10.64 -3.70 8.60
N ARG A 55 9.58 -3.57 9.40
CA ARG A 55 8.26 -3.12 8.91
C ARG A 55 8.25 -1.64 8.55
N VAL A 56 9.10 -0.83 9.19
CA VAL A 56 9.33 0.57 8.80
C VAL A 56 10.00 0.63 7.43
N TRP A 57 11.00 -0.22 7.18
CA TRP A 57 11.64 -0.34 5.86
C TRP A 57 10.69 -0.86 4.79
N PHE A 58 9.87 -1.86 5.11
CA PHE A 58 8.83 -2.36 4.22
C PHE A 58 7.83 -1.26 3.84
N PHE A 59 7.36 -0.49 4.83
CA PHE A 59 6.47 0.64 4.60
C PHE A 59 7.11 1.70 3.70
N GLY A 60 8.35 2.10 4.01
CA GLY A 60 9.12 3.02 3.18
C GLY A 60 9.34 2.48 1.76
N GLY A 61 9.61 1.18 1.62
CA GLY A 61 9.81 0.49 0.35
C GLY A 61 8.55 0.48 -0.52
N ILE A 62 7.36 0.31 0.08
CA ILE A 62 6.09 0.45 -0.66
C ILE A 62 5.96 1.87 -1.22
N PHE A 63 6.18 2.89 -0.40
CA PHE A 63 6.09 4.28 -0.84
C PHE A 63 7.11 4.61 -1.93
N ALA A 64 8.37 4.20 -1.73
CA ALA A 64 9.44 4.40 -2.71
C ALA A 64 9.16 3.66 -4.02
N GLY A 65 8.69 2.41 -3.95
CA GLY A 65 8.31 1.62 -5.12
C GLY A 65 7.14 2.22 -5.89
N ALA A 66 6.13 2.73 -5.18
CA ALA A 66 5.01 3.45 -5.79
C ALA A 66 5.48 4.72 -6.50
N LEU A 67 6.35 5.52 -5.87
CA LEU A 67 6.92 6.74 -6.47
C LEU A 67 7.81 6.43 -7.68
N ALA A 68 8.62 5.37 -7.61
CA ALA A 68 9.42 4.92 -8.75
C ALA A 68 8.52 4.49 -9.91
N ALA A 69 7.48 3.71 -9.64
CA ALA A 69 6.52 3.25 -10.65
C ALA A 69 5.77 4.42 -11.31
N THR A 70 5.37 5.44 -10.55
CA THR A 70 4.72 6.65 -11.11
C THR A 70 5.70 7.49 -11.94
N ALA A 71 6.95 7.63 -11.48
CA ALA A 71 7.99 8.31 -12.25
C ALA A 71 8.25 7.61 -13.59
N LEU A 72 8.36 6.27 -13.61
CA LEU A 72 8.56 5.48 -14.82
C LEU A 72 7.35 5.52 -15.79
N ARG A 73 6.15 5.81 -15.28
CA ARG A 73 4.95 6.03 -16.09
C ARG A 73 4.85 7.43 -16.71
N GLY A 74 5.76 8.35 -16.38
CA GLY A 74 5.76 9.71 -16.92
C GLY A 74 5.23 10.78 -15.96
N GLY A 75 5.04 10.46 -14.67
CA GLY A 75 4.76 11.44 -13.63
C GLY A 75 3.59 11.07 -12.71
N PRO A 76 3.44 11.77 -11.58
CA PRO A 76 2.36 11.54 -10.63
C PRO A 76 1.00 11.97 -11.22
N ALA A 77 0.09 11.02 -11.37
CA ALA A 77 -1.30 11.30 -11.67
C ALA A 77 -2.02 11.74 -10.38
N LEU A 78 -1.85 13.01 -10.01
CA LEU A 78 -2.57 13.63 -8.89
C LEU A 78 -4.03 13.87 -9.32
N GLY A 79 -4.87 12.86 -9.17
CA GLY A 79 -6.31 12.93 -9.42
C GLY A 79 -7.11 12.78 -8.14
N LEU A 80 -8.25 13.47 -8.06
CA LEU A 80 -9.29 13.23 -7.04
C LEU A 80 -10.22 12.07 -7.44
N ASP A 81 -9.89 11.39 -8.53
CA ASP A 81 -10.68 10.30 -9.10
C ASP A 81 -10.31 8.97 -8.42
N TYR A 82 -11.30 8.28 -7.87
CA TYR A 82 -11.15 6.96 -7.26
C TYR A 82 -11.64 5.86 -8.24
N GLY A 83 -11.27 6.00 -9.51
CA GLY A 83 -11.51 5.04 -10.57
C GLY A 83 -13.00 4.82 -10.88
N THR A 84 -13.53 3.66 -10.51
CA THR A 84 -14.93 3.32 -10.79
C THR A 84 -15.88 3.96 -9.77
N LEU A 85 -15.39 4.27 -8.57
CA LEU A 85 -16.21 4.76 -7.46
C LEU A 85 -16.55 6.25 -7.60
N SER A 86 -15.63 7.03 -8.16
CA SER A 86 -15.86 8.45 -8.52
C SER A 86 -16.91 8.61 -9.63
N ARG A 87 -17.20 7.56 -10.41
CA ARG A 87 -18.32 7.55 -11.37
C ARG A 87 -19.68 7.34 -10.70
N ALA A 88 -19.71 6.78 -9.50
CA ALA A 88 -20.93 6.45 -8.76
C ALA A 88 -21.23 7.44 -7.63
N LEU A 89 -20.21 8.04 -7.01
CA LEU A 89 -20.36 8.98 -5.90
C LEU A 89 -19.60 10.28 -6.14
N PRO A 90 -20.19 11.43 -5.77
CA PRO A 90 -19.46 12.69 -5.76
C PRO A 90 -18.37 12.68 -4.68
N LEU A 91 -17.31 13.47 -4.90
CA LEU A 91 -16.15 13.56 -4.00
C LEU A 91 -16.56 13.80 -2.53
N ALA A 92 -17.57 14.64 -2.31
CA ALA A 92 -18.07 14.96 -0.96
C ALA A 92 -18.61 13.75 -0.19
N ALA A 93 -19.17 12.75 -0.89
CA ALA A 93 -19.62 11.51 -0.28
C ALA A 93 -18.49 10.46 -0.22
N LEU A 94 -17.55 10.52 -1.16
CA LEU A 94 -16.43 9.60 -1.26
C LEU A 94 -15.44 9.77 -0.09
N VAL A 95 -15.13 11.00 0.31
CA VAL A 95 -14.24 11.30 1.44
C VAL A 95 -14.70 10.67 2.76
N PRO A 96 -15.93 10.92 3.28
CA PRO A 96 -16.39 10.31 4.52
C PRO A 96 -16.53 8.79 4.39
N LEU A 97 -16.93 8.28 3.22
CA LEU A 97 -17.01 6.84 2.97
C LEU A 97 -15.66 6.15 3.09
N LEU A 98 -14.61 6.69 2.44
CA LEU A 98 -13.24 6.15 2.55
C LEU A 98 -12.71 6.26 3.97
N PHE A 99 -13.02 7.35 4.68
CA PHE A 99 -12.63 7.50 6.06
C PHE A 99 -13.26 6.44 6.96
N LEU A 100 -14.57 6.21 6.84
CA LEU A 100 -15.28 5.16 7.57
C LEU A 100 -14.77 3.77 7.20
N ALA A 101 -14.57 3.48 5.91
CA ALA A 101 -14.00 2.22 5.46
C ALA A 101 -12.60 1.98 6.04
N GLY A 102 -11.75 3.02 6.07
CA GLY A 102 -10.43 2.96 6.69
C GLY A 102 -10.50 2.70 8.21
N LEU A 103 -11.44 3.33 8.92
CA LEU A 103 -11.69 3.05 10.34
C LEU A 103 -12.12 1.60 10.57
N LEU A 104 -13.06 1.09 9.76
CA LEU A 104 -13.51 -0.31 9.85
C LEU A 104 -12.37 -1.28 9.56
N MET A 105 -11.57 -1.01 8.52
CA MET A 105 -10.41 -1.83 8.17
C MET A 105 -9.36 -1.83 9.30
N GLY A 106 -9.11 -0.66 9.91
CA GLY A 106 -8.21 -0.55 11.05
C GLY A 106 -8.72 -1.30 12.29
N TYR A 107 -10.03 -1.24 12.55
CA TYR A 107 -10.65 -2.01 13.63
C TYR A 107 -10.54 -3.52 13.38
N GLY A 108 -10.94 -3.99 12.19
CA GLY A 108 -10.88 -5.41 11.82
C GLY A 108 -9.47 -5.96 11.58
N ALA A 109 -8.45 -5.11 11.49
CA ALA A 109 -7.05 -5.57 11.44
C ALA A 109 -6.44 -5.80 12.83
N ARG A 110 -7.07 -5.28 13.88
CA ARG A 110 -6.63 -5.45 15.27
C ARG A 110 -7.30 -6.64 15.95
N TRP A 111 -8.54 -6.93 15.58
CA TRP A 111 -9.40 -8.00 16.10
C TRP A 111 -9.45 -9.17 15.13
#